data_AF-A0A5C8ZQ95-F1
#
_entry.id   AF-A0A5C8ZQ95-F1
#
_cell.length_a   1.000
_cell.length_b   1.000
_cell.length_c   1.000
_cell.angle_alpha   90.00
_cell.angle_beta   90.00
_cell.angle_gamma   90.00
#
_symmetry.space_group_name_H-M   'P 1'
#
loop_
_entity.id
_entity.type
_entity.pdbx_description
1 polymer ?
#
loop_
_entity_poly.entity_id
_entity_poly.type
_entity_poly.pdbx_seq_one_letter_code
_entity_poly.pdbx_strand_id
1 'polypeptide(L)'
;MTLLPDSLQASLLGMGLLQPGETCSAEPLTGGVASDIWYVRAGDREFCVKRALERLRVERDWRVPTHRNAFEVAWLEIAAGIAPDCVPRVLGHDSAAGIFAMEYFPPGRFRNWKQELSGGVVDLETVERLAGLLVRIHSATAHDSTLAARFDDGELFFQLRLEPYLHGAAEGHPEVRDRLLALSTQVAASRQVLVHGDVSPKNILVGEETIVLLDAECACLGDPAFDLAFCLNHLLLKCLWVPEASSLLLQAFERLAGRYLAAVDWEAPGPLERRVAELLPGLLLARVDGKSPVEYLEETAREVVRGFARQNLLSPPASLDQLSNNWRAVIVDHQRRVDRAGGQPGDTSSL
;
A
#
# COMPACT_ATOMS: atom_id res chain seq x y z
N MET A 1 -16.99 11.67 -22.08
CA MET A 1 -17.44 12.37 -20.86
C MET A 1 -18.71 11.70 -20.39
N THR A 2 -18.68 11.15 -19.18
CA THR A 2 -19.79 10.39 -18.61
C THR A 2 -20.54 11.31 -17.65
N LEU A 3 -21.86 11.14 -17.54
CA LEU A 3 -22.63 11.86 -16.53
C LEU A 3 -22.21 11.39 -15.14
N LEU A 4 -21.98 12.35 -14.25
CA LEU A 4 -21.71 12.04 -12.84
C LEU A 4 -22.97 11.39 -12.24
N PRO A 5 -22.85 10.28 -11.48
CA PRO A 5 -23.99 9.68 -10.79
C PRO A 5 -24.76 10.70 -9.93
N ASP A 6 -26.10 10.67 -9.98
CA ASP A 6 -26.98 11.62 -9.26
C ASP A 6 -26.65 11.74 -7.77
N SER A 7 -26.30 10.61 -7.13
CA SER A 7 -25.89 10.58 -5.72
C SER A 7 -24.60 11.37 -5.46
N LEU A 8 -23.61 11.28 -6.34
CA LEU A 8 -22.38 12.07 -6.22
C LEU A 8 -22.68 13.56 -6.49
N GLN A 9 -23.52 13.86 -7.47
CA GLN A 9 -23.91 15.25 -7.76
C GLN A 9 -24.63 15.89 -6.57
N ALA A 10 -25.55 15.18 -5.92
CA ALA A 10 -26.24 15.66 -4.73
C ALA A 10 -25.27 15.98 -3.59
N SER A 11 -24.30 15.10 -3.30
CA SER A 11 -23.29 15.37 -2.28
C SER A 11 -22.38 16.55 -2.66
N LEU A 12 -21.99 16.70 -3.94
CA LEU A 12 -21.21 17.86 -4.41
C LEU A 12 -21.96 19.20 -4.27
N LEU A 13 -23.28 19.21 -4.48
CA LEU A 13 -24.12 20.37 -4.20
C LEU A 13 -24.16 20.67 -2.70
N GLY A 14 -24.35 19.64 -1.86
CA GLY A 14 -24.37 19.77 -0.40
C GLY A 14 -23.04 20.28 0.18
N MET A 15 -21.91 19.90 -0.43
CA MET A 15 -20.58 20.39 -0.09
C MET A 15 -20.27 21.79 -0.66
N GLY A 16 -21.16 22.38 -1.48
CA GLY A 16 -20.93 23.67 -2.14
C GLY A 16 -19.88 23.61 -3.27
N LEU A 17 -19.50 22.41 -3.72
CA LEU A 17 -18.53 22.20 -4.79
C LEU A 17 -19.18 22.27 -6.17
N LEU A 18 -20.50 22.12 -6.26
CA LEU A 18 -21.30 22.47 -7.43
C LEU A 18 -22.39 23.47 -7.03
N GLN A 19 -22.84 24.28 -8.00
CA GLN A 19 -24.02 25.12 -7.86
C GLN A 19 -25.25 24.49 -8.53
N PRO A 20 -26.50 24.80 -8.09
CA PRO A 20 -27.70 24.33 -8.76
C PRO A 20 -27.73 24.72 -10.25
N GLY A 21 -27.88 23.74 -11.13
CA GLY A 21 -27.87 23.94 -12.59
C GLY A 21 -26.48 24.13 -13.20
N GLU A 22 -25.40 24.07 -12.41
CA GLU A 22 -24.05 24.10 -12.93
C GLU A 22 -23.73 22.83 -13.74
N THR A 23 -23.16 23.02 -14.93
CA THR A 23 -22.67 21.92 -15.75
C THR A 23 -21.29 21.50 -15.27
N CYS A 24 -21.08 20.20 -15.13
CA CYS A 24 -19.76 19.63 -14.86
C CYS A 24 -19.47 18.49 -15.84
N SER A 25 -18.19 18.22 -16.04
CA SER A 25 -17.72 17.03 -16.72
C SER A 25 -17.09 16.08 -15.73
N ALA A 26 -17.40 14.80 -15.85
CA ALA A 26 -16.84 13.77 -14.99
C ALA A 26 -16.29 12.58 -15.78
N GLU A 27 -15.21 12.01 -15.25
CA GLU A 27 -14.55 10.83 -15.80
C GLU A 27 -14.22 9.86 -14.66
N PRO A 28 -14.64 8.59 -14.74
CA PRO A 28 -14.30 7.61 -13.71
C PRO A 28 -12.80 7.32 -13.76
N LEU A 29 -12.15 7.38 -12.59
CA LEU A 29 -10.76 6.96 -12.42
C LEU A 29 -10.73 5.47 -12.06
N THR A 30 -9.85 4.72 -12.73
CA THR A 30 -9.71 3.28 -12.56
C THR A 30 -8.50 2.94 -11.67
N GLY A 31 -8.40 1.68 -11.22
CA GLY A 31 -7.23 1.16 -10.51
C GLY A 31 -7.43 0.87 -9.02
N GLY A 32 -8.49 1.38 -8.40
CA GLY A 32 -8.92 1.02 -7.04
C GLY A 32 -9.96 -0.09 -7.02
N VAL A 33 -9.94 -0.93 -5.98
CA VAL A 33 -10.93 -2.00 -5.78
C VAL A 33 -12.02 -1.62 -4.76
N ALA A 34 -11.75 -0.66 -3.89
CA ALA A 34 -12.59 -0.36 -2.72
C ALA A 34 -13.48 0.86 -2.88
N SER A 35 -13.27 1.68 -3.91
CA SER A 35 -14.00 2.93 -4.08
C SER A 35 -14.33 3.21 -5.53
N ASP A 36 -15.43 3.95 -5.73
CA ASP A 36 -15.70 4.70 -6.94
C ASP A 36 -15.00 6.04 -6.85
N ILE A 37 -14.10 6.32 -7.79
CA ILE A 37 -13.36 7.58 -7.85
C ILE A 37 -13.67 8.23 -9.18
N TRP A 38 -13.96 9.53 -9.15
CA TRP A 38 -14.26 10.32 -10.34
C TRP A 38 -13.41 11.58 -10.35
N TYR A 39 -12.80 11.86 -11.49
CA TYR A 39 -12.29 13.17 -11.81
C TYR A 39 -13.46 14.06 -12.24
N VAL A 40 -13.56 15.26 -11.66
CA VAL A 40 -14.63 16.22 -11.93
C VAL A 40 -14.04 17.56 -12.28
N ARG A 41 -14.55 18.17 -13.35
CA ARG A 41 -14.26 19.54 -13.75
C ARG A 41 -15.54 20.36 -13.86
N ALA A 42 -15.59 21.47 -13.15
CA ALA A 42 -16.73 22.38 -13.07
C ALA A 42 -16.25 23.84 -13.15
N GLY A 43 -16.39 24.45 -14.33
CA GLY A 43 -15.70 25.70 -14.66
C GLY A 43 -14.18 25.51 -14.61
N ASP A 44 -13.49 26.40 -13.89
CA ASP A 44 -12.03 26.35 -13.68
C ASP A 44 -11.60 25.46 -12.50
N ARG A 45 -12.56 24.75 -11.88
CA ARG A 45 -12.30 23.89 -10.71
C ARG A 45 -12.14 22.44 -11.16
N GLU A 46 -11.09 21.80 -10.68
CA GLU A 46 -10.74 20.42 -10.96
C GLU A 46 -10.49 19.68 -9.63
N PHE A 47 -11.17 18.56 -9.41
CA PHE A 47 -11.06 17.78 -8.18
C PHE A 47 -11.42 16.31 -8.39
N CYS A 48 -11.05 15.47 -7.43
CA CYS A 48 -11.50 14.09 -7.34
C CYS A 48 -12.68 13.99 -6.37
N VAL A 49 -13.66 13.14 -6.66
CA VAL A 49 -14.68 12.69 -5.70
C VAL A 49 -14.55 11.19 -5.52
N LYS A 50 -14.53 10.75 -4.26
CA LYS A 50 -14.35 9.35 -3.87
C LYS A 50 -15.54 8.89 -3.04
N ARG A 51 -16.08 7.72 -3.38
CA ARG A 51 -17.15 7.04 -2.65
C ARG A 51 -16.73 5.63 -2.30
N ALA A 52 -16.79 5.27 -1.03
CA ALA A 52 -16.49 3.91 -0.58
C ALA A 52 -17.56 2.91 -1.06
N LEU A 53 -17.13 1.74 -1.54
CA LEU A 53 -18.00 0.63 -1.92
C LEU A 53 -18.17 -0.35 -0.75
N GLU A 54 -19.37 -0.90 -0.55
CA GLU A 54 -19.59 -1.94 0.48
C GLU A 54 -18.88 -3.25 0.08
N ARG A 55 -18.97 -3.63 -1.19
CA ARG A 55 -18.30 -4.81 -1.76
C ARG A 55 -17.10 -4.37 -2.60
N LEU A 56 -15.91 -4.87 -2.25
CA LEU A 56 -14.68 -4.62 -2.98
C LEU A 56 -14.67 -5.38 -4.32
N ARG A 57 -14.07 -4.78 -5.35
CA ARG A 57 -13.92 -5.33 -6.70
C ARG A 57 -12.75 -6.32 -6.79
N VAL A 58 -12.84 -7.40 -6.04
CA VAL A 58 -11.90 -8.53 -6.06
C VAL A 58 -12.65 -9.83 -6.38
N GLU A 59 -11.91 -10.89 -6.75
CA GLU A 59 -12.50 -12.18 -7.13
C GLU A 59 -13.21 -12.86 -5.95
N ARG A 60 -12.57 -12.89 -4.77
CA ARG A 60 -13.17 -13.42 -3.55
C ARG A 60 -14.16 -12.44 -2.94
N ASP A 61 -15.19 -12.92 -2.25
CA ASP A 61 -16.13 -12.03 -1.56
C ASP A 61 -15.42 -11.30 -0.41
N TRP A 62 -15.44 -9.98 -0.49
CA TRP A 62 -14.84 -9.11 0.51
C TRP A 62 -15.71 -7.87 0.67
N ARG A 63 -16.34 -7.78 1.84
CA ARG A 63 -17.25 -6.70 2.22
C ARG A 63 -16.71 -5.98 3.44
N VAL A 64 -16.74 -4.65 3.38
CA VAL A 64 -16.29 -3.79 4.46
C VAL A 64 -17.24 -2.60 4.59
N PRO A 65 -17.60 -2.17 5.81
CA PRO A 65 -18.41 -0.99 6.01
C PRO A 65 -17.86 0.25 5.29
N THR A 66 -18.74 1.08 4.73
CA THR A 66 -18.36 2.29 3.96
C THR A 66 -17.92 3.44 4.84
N HIS A 67 -18.20 3.40 6.14
CA HIS A 67 -17.81 4.46 7.09
C HIS A 67 -16.28 4.61 7.24
N ARG A 68 -15.48 3.66 6.72
CA ARG A 68 -14.03 3.81 6.52
C ARG A 68 -13.61 5.05 5.73
N ASN A 69 -14.53 5.57 4.92
CA ASN A 69 -14.39 6.86 4.24
C ASN A 69 -14.06 8.00 5.21
N ALA A 70 -14.66 8.00 6.41
CA ALA A 70 -14.40 9.00 7.43
C ALA A 70 -13.00 8.86 8.06
N PHE A 71 -12.47 7.63 8.16
CA PHE A 71 -11.11 7.39 8.63
C PHE A 71 -10.08 7.93 7.64
N GLU A 72 -10.31 7.75 6.34
CA GLU A 72 -9.45 8.33 5.31
C GLU A 72 -9.43 9.86 5.39
N VAL A 73 -10.61 10.50 5.44
CA VAL A 73 -10.70 11.97 5.59
C VAL A 73 -9.97 12.44 6.84
N ALA A 74 -10.20 11.78 7.98
CA ALA A 74 -9.55 12.12 9.23
C ALA A 74 -8.03 11.97 9.16
N TRP A 75 -7.53 10.92 8.51
CA TRP A 75 -6.10 10.70 8.33
C TRP A 75 -5.49 11.77 7.43
N LEU A 76 -6.14 12.12 6.31
CA LEU A 76 -5.70 13.17 5.39
C LEU A 76 -5.60 14.53 6.09
N GLU A 77 -6.58 14.90 6.91
CA GLU A 77 -6.57 16.15 7.69
C GLU A 77 -5.39 16.21 8.67
N ILE A 78 -5.13 15.11 9.40
CA ILE A 78 -4.01 15.05 10.35
C ILE A 78 -2.67 15.10 9.61
N ALA A 79 -2.53 14.30 8.55
CA ALA A 79 -1.33 14.25 7.74
C ALA A 79 -1.06 15.61 7.08
N ALA A 80 -2.08 16.34 6.65
CA ALA A 80 -1.94 17.69 6.10
C ALA A 80 -1.41 18.70 7.14
N GLY A 81 -1.74 18.52 8.42
CA GLY A 81 -1.16 19.31 9.51
C GLY A 81 0.33 19.05 9.74
N ILE A 82 0.84 17.89 9.32
CA ILE A 82 2.23 17.46 9.51
C ILE A 82 3.08 17.71 8.25
N ALA A 83 2.51 17.43 7.07
CA ALA A 83 3.14 17.48 5.77
C ALA A 83 2.09 17.92 4.69
N PRO A 84 1.78 19.22 4.61
CA PRO A 84 0.64 19.74 3.84
C PRO A 84 0.72 19.43 2.34
N ASP A 85 1.93 19.41 1.76
CA ASP A 85 2.13 19.17 0.32
C ASP A 85 2.24 17.67 -0.03
N CYS A 86 2.05 16.79 0.96
CA CYS A 86 2.26 15.35 0.83
C CYS A 86 0.97 14.51 0.90
N VAL A 87 -0.19 15.16 0.96
CA VAL A 87 -1.50 14.52 0.93
C VAL A 87 -2.50 15.40 0.17
N PRO A 88 -3.57 14.84 -0.42
CA PRO A 88 -4.65 15.62 -0.98
C PRO A 88 -5.32 16.51 0.06
N ARG A 89 -5.53 17.79 -0.28
CA ARG A 89 -6.45 18.64 0.50
C ARG A 89 -7.88 18.11 0.36
N VAL A 90 -8.55 17.86 1.48
CA VAL A 90 -9.99 17.55 1.51
C VAL A 90 -10.77 18.83 1.24
N LEU A 91 -11.65 18.79 0.23
CA LEU A 91 -12.45 19.94 -0.23
C LEU A 91 -13.87 19.91 0.34
N GLY A 92 -14.35 18.73 0.73
CA GLY A 92 -15.64 18.54 1.38
C GLY A 92 -15.86 17.06 1.70
N HIS A 93 -16.71 16.78 2.68
CA HIS A 93 -17.04 15.43 3.12
C HIS A 93 -18.54 15.32 3.44
N ASP A 94 -19.22 14.42 2.76
CA ASP A 94 -20.56 13.93 3.07
C ASP A 94 -20.44 12.56 3.74
N SER A 95 -20.25 12.58 5.06
CA SER A 95 -20.02 11.38 5.86
C SER A 95 -21.23 10.44 5.89
N ALA A 96 -22.44 10.98 5.74
CA ALA A 96 -23.66 10.18 5.71
C ALA A 96 -23.75 9.33 4.44
N ALA A 97 -23.28 9.87 3.32
CA ALA A 97 -23.23 9.16 2.05
C ALA A 97 -21.90 8.40 1.81
N GLY A 98 -20.90 8.57 2.68
CA GLY A 98 -19.57 7.98 2.51
C GLY A 98 -18.85 8.52 1.28
N ILE A 99 -18.99 9.83 1.03
CA ILE A 99 -18.44 10.53 -0.12
C ILE A 99 -17.58 11.69 0.38
N PHE A 100 -16.37 11.85 -0.16
CA PHE A 100 -15.62 13.09 0.00
C PHE A 100 -15.01 13.53 -1.33
N ALA A 101 -14.74 14.82 -1.42
CA ALA A 101 -14.01 15.42 -2.52
C ALA A 101 -12.63 15.88 -2.05
N MET A 102 -11.63 15.74 -2.92
CA MET A 102 -10.24 16.08 -2.62
C MET A 102 -9.55 16.67 -3.85
N GLU A 103 -8.41 17.32 -3.59
CA GLU A 103 -7.50 17.83 -4.60
C GLU A 103 -7.16 16.77 -5.67
N TYR A 104 -7.15 17.22 -6.94
CA TYR A 104 -6.70 16.42 -8.06
C TYR A 104 -5.23 16.68 -8.36
N PHE A 105 -4.47 15.60 -8.58
CA PHE A 105 -3.07 15.64 -8.96
C PHE A 105 -2.91 15.26 -10.44
N PRO A 106 -2.55 16.21 -11.33
CA PRO A 106 -2.46 15.94 -12.76
C PRO A 106 -1.33 14.94 -13.11
N PRO A 107 -1.59 13.90 -13.92
CA PRO A 107 -0.59 12.88 -14.28
C PRO A 107 0.69 13.42 -14.93
N GLY A 108 0.60 14.55 -15.64
CA GLY A 108 1.77 15.21 -16.23
C GLY A 108 2.74 15.83 -15.21
N ARG A 109 2.31 15.99 -13.96
CA ARG A 109 3.11 16.54 -12.84
C ARG A 109 3.34 15.52 -11.72
N PHE A 110 2.43 14.57 -11.56
CA PHE A 110 2.44 13.57 -10.50
C PHE A 110 2.30 12.17 -11.11
N ARG A 111 3.38 11.40 -11.07
CA ARG A 111 3.46 10.06 -11.65
C ARG A 111 3.07 9.01 -10.61
N ASN A 112 2.35 7.97 -11.00
CA ASN A 112 2.02 6.88 -10.08
C ASN A 112 3.26 6.00 -9.85
N TRP A 113 3.67 5.81 -8.59
CA TRP A 113 4.93 5.12 -8.28
C TRP A 113 4.91 3.65 -8.72
N LYS A 114 3.77 2.95 -8.63
CA LYS A 114 3.64 1.59 -9.19
C LYS A 114 3.92 1.57 -10.69
N GLN A 115 3.43 2.56 -11.45
CA GLN A 115 3.68 2.65 -12.89
C GLN A 115 5.17 2.89 -13.17
N GLU A 116 5.82 3.79 -12.44
CA GLU A 116 7.26 4.03 -12.57
C GLU A 116 8.08 2.77 -12.30
N LEU A 117 7.82 2.11 -11.17
CA LEU A 117 8.54 0.89 -10.81
C LEU A 117 8.29 -0.25 -11.82
N SER A 118 7.07 -0.37 -12.36
CA SER A 118 6.74 -1.35 -13.41
C SER A 118 7.42 -1.04 -14.74
N GLY A 119 7.76 0.23 -15.00
CA GLY A 119 8.56 0.65 -16.14
C GLY A 119 10.07 0.56 -15.91
N GLY A 120 10.50 -0.03 -14.78
CA GLY A 120 11.92 -0.15 -14.41
C GLY A 120 12.56 1.14 -13.89
N VAL A 121 11.77 2.19 -13.66
CA VAL A 121 12.26 3.47 -13.11
C VAL A 121 12.26 3.38 -11.59
N VAL A 122 13.45 3.29 -11.01
CA VAL A 122 13.67 3.22 -9.56
C VAL A 122 14.58 4.37 -9.14
N ASP A 123 13.97 5.48 -8.74
CA ASP A 123 14.69 6.63 -8.20
C ASP A 123 14.87 6.48 -6.68
N LEU A 124 16.13 6.39 -6.23
CA LEU A 124 16.47 6.22 -4.82
C LEU A 124 16.21 7.48 -3.99
N GLU A 125 16.23 8.67 -4.60
CA GLU A 125 15.92 9.91 -3.88
C GLU A 125 14.42 9.97 -3.53
N THR A 126 13.56 9.63 -4.50
CA THR A 126 12.12 9.42 -4.28
C THR A 126 11.86 8.44 -3.13
N VAL A 127 12.63 7.35 -3.03
CA VAL A 127 12.51 6.37 -1.95
C VAL A 127 12.90 6.95 -0.58
N GLU A 128 13.99 7.71 -0.51
CA GLU A 128 14.42 8.38 0.73
C GLU A 128 13.41 9.45 1.18
N ARG A 129 12.81 10.18 0.24
CA ARG A 129 11.73 11.15 0.51
C ARG A 129 10.49 10.46 1.07
N LEU A 130 10.06 9.34 0.48
CA LEU A 130 8.94 8.54 0.99
C LEU A 130 9.21 8.03 2.41
N ALA A 131 10.40 7.47 2.67
CA ALA A 131 10.77 7.01 4.01
C ALA A 131 10.75 8.15 5.03
N GLY A 132 11.28 9.32 4.65
CA GLY A 132 11.28 10.53 5.46
C GLY A 132 9.89 11.12 5.72
N LEU A 133 8.95 10.99 4.77
CA LEU A 133 7.56 11.38 4.96
C LEU A 133 6.85 10.43 5.93
N LEU A 134 6.97 9.12 5.71
CA LEU A 134 6.28 8.11 6.51
C LEU A 134 6.72 8.17 7.98
N VAL A 135 8.03 8.23 8.24
CA VAL A 135 8.56 8.32 9.61
C VAL A 135 8.14 9.62 10.30
N ARG A 136 8.00 10.72 9.56
CA ARG A 136 7.54 12.02 10.10
C ARG A 136 6.09 11.97 10.54
N ILE A 137 5.20 11.34 9.75
CA ILE A 137 3.80 11.16 10.12
C ILE A 137 3.69 10.27 11.37
N HIS A 138 4.43 9.16 11.39
CA HIS A 138 4.44 8.25 12.54
C HIS A 138 5.01 8.92 13.80
N SER A 139 6.12 9.66 13.70
CA SER A 139 6.71 10.40 14.82
C SER A 139 5.75 11.45 15.38
N ALA A 140 5.13 12.25 14.51
CA ALA A 140 4.22 13.31 14.93
C ALA A 140 2.91 12.78 15.57
N THR A 141 2.54 11.53 15.31
CA THR A 141 1.32 10.90 15.85
C THR A 141 1.62 9.87 16.93
N ALA A 142 2.89 9.66 17.25
CA ALA A 142 3.30 8.62 18.19
C ALA A 142 2.79 8.92 19.60
N HIS A 143 2.17 7.92 20.23
CA HIS A 143 1.64 7.98 21.59
C HIS A 143 0.61 9.10 21.83
N ASP A 144 0.02 9.66 20.78
CA ASP A 144 -1.02 10.69 20.90
C ASP A 144 -2.35 10.05 21.32
N SER A 145 -2.61 10.10 22.62
CA SER A 145 -3.85 9.60 23.23
C SER A 145 -5.13 10.25 22.70
N THR A 146 -5.05 11.43 22.08
CA THR A 146 -6.22 12.12 21.52
C THR A 146 -6.72 11.45 20.24
N LEU A 147 -5.87 10.69 19.55
CA LEU A 147 -6.22 10.00 18.32
C LEU A 147 -7.08 8.75 18.55
N ALA A 148 -7.01 8.15 19.74
CA ALA A 148 -7.74 6.92 20.05
C ALA A 148 -9.26 7.09 19.84
N ALA A 149 -9.83 8.26 20.18
CA ALA A 149 -11.25 8.54 19.98
C ALA A 149 -11.69 8.53 18.51
N ARG A 150 -10.76 8.72 17.57
CA ARG A 150 -11.03 8.76 16.12
C ARG A 150 -10.56 7.50 15.39
N PHE A 151 -9.56 6.79 15.90
CA PHE A 151 -8.84 5.74 15.17
C PHE A 151 -8.70 4.39 15.88
N ASP A 152 -9.26 4.20 17.08
CA ASP A 152 -9.26 2.91 17.77
C ASP A 152 -10.38 1.97 17.26
N ASP A 153 -10.43 1.79 15.93
CA ASP A 153 -11.30 0.80 15.27
C ASP A 153 -10.44 -0.34 14.71
N GLY A 154 -10.01 -1.20 15.63
CA GLY A 154 -9.22 -2.39 15.29
C GLY A 154 -9.99 -3.39 14.42
N GLU A 155 -11.32 -3.37 14.44
CA GLU A 155 -12.16 -4.26 13.64
C GLU A 155 -12.09 -3.88 12.17
N LEU A 156 -12.18 -2.58 11.86
CA LEU A 156 -12.06 -2.10 10.49
C LEU A 156 -10.68 -2.42 9.91
N PHE A 157 -9.60 -2.19 10.66
CA PHE A 157 -8.26 -2.58 10.24
C PHE A 157 -8.13 -4.09 10.06
N PHE A 158 -8.73 -4.89 10.94
CA PHE A 158 -8.76 -6.34 10.82
C PHE A 158 -9.42 -6.78 9.50
N GLN A 159 -10.62 -6.30 9.22
CA GLN A 159 -11.39 -6.61 8.00
C GLN A 159 -10.70 -6.12 6.71
N LEU A 160 -9.92 -5.03 6.80
CA LEU A 160 -9.23 -4.48 5.64
C LEU A 160 -7.84 -5.08 5.40
N ARG A 161 -7.12 -5.46 6.45
CA ARG A 161 -5.69 -5.75 6.34
C ARG A 161 -5.22 -7.03 7.02
N LEU A 162 -5.87 -7.51 8.08
CA LEU A 162 -5.41 -8.73 8.74
C LEU A 162 -6.14 -9.97 8.22
N GLU A 163 -7.47 -9.92 8.14
CA GLU A 163 -8.32 -11.00 7.65
C GLU A 163 -8.04 -11.34 6.17
N PRO A 164 -8.06 -10.37 5.21
CA PRO A 164 -7.85 -10.66 3.80
C PRO A 164 -6.41 -11.05 3.46
N TYR A 165 -5.45 -10.75 4.35
CA TYR A 165 -4.04 -11.06 4.14
C TYR A 165 -3.61 -12.27 4.97
N LEU A 166 -3.28 -12.06 6.25
CA LEU A 166 -2.67 -13.10 7.07
C LEU A 166 -3.63 -14.27 7.33
N HIS A 167 -4.91 -14.01 7.60
CA HIS A 167 -5.89 -15.10 7.78
C HIS A 167 -6.24 -15.77 6.46
N GLY A 168 -6.45 -15.00 5.40
CA GLY A 168 -6.71 -15.52 4.06
C GLY A 168 -5.57 -16.41 3.53
N ALA A 169 -4.32 -16.06 3.79
CA ALA A 169 -3.17 -16.91 3.48
C ALA A 169 -3.14 -18.17 4.35
N ALA A 170 -3.50 -18.05 5.63
CA ALA A 170 -3.48 -19.17 6.57
C ALA A 170 -4.47 -20.30 6.22
N GLU A 171 -5.53 -20.01 5.45
CA GLU A 171 -6.47 -21.00 4.93
C GLU A 171 -5.79 -22.02 4.00
N GLY A 172 -4.84 -21.55 3.17
CA GLY A 172 -4.15 -22.36 2.16
C GLY A 172 -2.81 -22.95 2.60
N HIS A 173 -2.30 -22.57 3.78
CA HIS A 173 -0.95 -22.91 4.24
C HIS A 173 -0.94 -23.43 5.69
N PRO A 174 -1.44 -24.66 5.94
CA PRO A 174 -1.54 -25.23 7.29
C PRO A 174 -0.21 -25.27 8.05
N GLU A 175 0.92 -25.44 7.37
CA GLU A 175 2.25 -25.54 7.95
C GLU A 175 2.74 -24.25 8.63
N VAL A 176 2.22 -23.09 8.22
CA VAL A 176 2.61 -21.76 8.75
C VAL A 176 1.41 -20.98 9.31
N ARG A 177 0.23 -21.62 9.36
CA ARG A 177 -1.02 -21.03 9.84
C ARG A 177 -0.88 -20.38 11.22
N ASP A 178 -0.37 -21.11 12.20
CA ASP A 178 -0.25 -20.60 13.57
C ASP A 178 0.66 -19.37 13.64
N ARG A 179 1.72 -19.35 12.82
CA ARG A 179 2.62 -18.19 12.73
C ARG A 179 1.92 -16.98 12.12
N LEU A 180 1.16 -17.16 11.04
CA LEU A 180 0.39 -16.09 10.40
C LEU A 180 -0.65 -15.49 11.35
N LEU A 181 -1.37 -16.34 12.09
CA LEU A 181 -2.35 -15.89 13.07
C LEU A 181 -1.70 -15.16 14.25
N ALA A 182 -0.55 -15.65 14.74
CA ALA A 182 0.21 -14.97 15.78
C ALA A 182 0.70 -13.58 15.33
N LEU A 183 1.21 -13.46 14.10
CA LEU A 183 1.57 -12.16 13.51
C LEU A 183 0.37 -11.21 13.44
N SER A 184 -0.80 -11.73 13.03
CA SER A 184 -2.03 -10.94 13.01
C SER A 184 -2.41 -10.43 14.40
N THR A 185 -2.34 -11.28 15.43
CA THR A 185 -2.62 -10.87 16.81
C THR A 185 -1.62 -9.82 17.30
N GLN A 186 -0.33 -9.98 16.99
CA GLN A 186 0.71 -9.04 17.38
C GLN A 186 0.49 -7.65 16.76
N VAL A 187 0.23 -7.58 15.46
CA VAL A 187 -0.06 -6.30 14.78
C VAL A 187 -1.33 -5.67 15.35
N ALA A 188 -2.39 -6.46 15.57
CA ALA A 188 -3.66 -5.97 16.11
C ALA A 188 -3.57 -5.44 17.54
N ALA A 189 -2.55 -5.82 18.32
CA ALA A 189 -2.39 -5.41 19.71
C ALA A 189 -1.67 -4.06 19.87
N SER A 190 -0.97 -3.56 18.85
CA SER A 190 -0.20 -2.31 18.93
C SER A 190 -1.07 -1.08 18.68
N ARG A 191 -0.77 0.01 19.38
CA ARG A 191 -1.44 1.32 19.29
C ARG A 191 -0.42 2.47 19.35
N GLN A 192 0.70 2.33 18.63
CA GLN A 192 1.85 3.21 18.80
C GLN A 192 1.75 4.50 17.99
N VAL A 193 1.31 4.42 16.73
CA VAL A 193 1.28 5.57 15.80
C VAL A 193 0.02 5.53 14.95
N LEU A 194 -0.31 6.64 14.29
CA LEU A 194 -1.35 6.64 13.26
C LEU A 194 -0.78 6.04 11.97
N VAL A 195 -1.12 4.78 11.71
CA VAL A 195 -0.71 4.09 10.48
C VAL A 195 -1.65 4.46 9.33
N HIS A 196 -1.13 4.51 8.11
CA HIS A 196 -1.89 4.62 6.88
C HIS A 196 -2.61 3.31 6.55
N GLY A 197 -1.97 2.18 6.81
CA GLY A 197 -2.51 0.83 6.58
C GLY A 197 -2.50 0.37 5.12
N ASP A 198 -2.03 1.16 4.15
CA ASP A 198 -1.92 0.77 2.73
C ASP A 198 -0.85 1.59 1.99
N VAL A 199 0.38 1.58 2.52
CA VAL A 199 1.54 2.22 1.87
C VAL A 199 2.01 1.36 0.70
N SER A 200 1.14 1.15 -0.28
CA SER A 200 1.43 0.44 -1.52
C SER A 200 1.83 1.41 -2.63
N PRO A 201 2.71 1.03 -3.58
CA PRO A 201 3.13 1.94 -4.65
C PRO A 201 2.01 2.48 -5.54
N LYS A 202 0.83 1.83 -5.57
CA LYS A 202 -0.34 2.35 -6.30
C LYS A 202 -0.93 3.60 -5.65
N ASN A 203 -0.72 3.77 -4.35
CA ASN A 203 -1.26 4.85 -3.52
C ASN A 203 -0.26 5.99 -3.31
N ILE A 204 0.84 5.98 -4.07
CA ILE A 204 1.93 6.94 -3.95
C ILE A 204 2.07 7.65 -5.29
N LEU A 205 1.95 8.99 -5.27
CA LEU A 205 2.30 9.82 -6.42
C LEU A 205 3.63 10.52 -6.21
N VAL A 206 4.43 10.55 -7.26
CA VAL A 206 5.77 11.13 -7.31
C VAL A 206 5.72 12.42 -8.11
N GLY A 207 5.85 13.54 -7.41
CA GLY A 207 6.07 14.87 -7.99
C GLY A 207 7.55 15.13 -8.28
N GLU A 208 7.89 16.38 -8.61
CA GLU A 208 9.27 16.80 -8.83
C GLU A 208 10.09 16.78 -7.52
N GLU A 209 9.54 17.39 -6.47
CA GLU A 209 10.18 17.49 -5.15
C GLU A 209 9.32 16.93 -4.01
N THR A 210 8.11 16.43 -4.32
CA THR A 210 7.14 15.97 -3.32
C THR A 210 6.67 14.54 -3.57
N ILE A 211 6.26 13.89 -2.49
CA ILE A 211 5.59 12.59 -2.50
C ILE A 211 4.20 12.79 -1.93
N VAL A 212 3.18 12.27 -2.60
CA VAL A 212 1.79 12.35 -2.16
C VAL A 212 1.29 10.96 -1.79
N LEU A 213 0.83 10.81 -0.54
CA LEU A 213 0.15 9.61 -0.04
C LEU A 213 -1.37 9.73 -0.27
N LEU A 214 -1.96 8.68 -0.82
CA LEU A 214 -3.39 8.57 -1.14
C LEU A 214 -4.00 7.36 -0.43
N ASP A 215 -5.34 7.31 -0.33
CA ASP A 215 -6.06 6.07 -0.04
C ASP A 215 -5.76 5.47 1.35
N ALA A 216 -5.77 6.32 2.38
CA ALA A 216 -5.62 5.93 3.78
C ALA A 216 -6.92 5.39 4.41
N GLU A 217 -7.76 4.68 3.65
CA GLU A 217 -9.03 4.10 4.14
C GLU A 217 -8.83 2.99 5.18
N CYS A 218 -7.59 2.51 5.34
CA CYS A 218 -7.19 1.52 6.34
C CYS A 218 -6.52 2.15 7.56
N ALA A 219 -6.59 3.47 7.69
CA ALA A 219 -5.94 4.17 8.78
C ALA A 219 -6.48 3.74 10.14
N CYS A 220 -5.57 3.47 11.07
CA CYS A 220 -5.89 3.17 12.46
C CYS A 220 -4.74 3.60 13.37
N LEU A 221 -4.99 3.63 14.68
CA LEU A 221 -3.91 3.65 15.64
C LEU A 221 -3.32 2.23 15.68
N GLY A 222 -2.05 2.05 15.34
CA GLY A 222 -1.50 0.73 15.00
C GLY A 222 0.00 0.56 15.19
N ASP A 223 0.52 -0.57 14.71
CA ASP A 223 1.96 -0.87 14.68
C ASP A 223 2.63 -0.22 13.46
N PRO A 224 3.61 0.70 13.63
CA PRO A 224 4.37 1.27 12.51
C PRO A 224 5.07 0.20 11.65
N ALA A 225 5.32 -0.98 12.19
CA ALA A 225 5.89 -2.10 11.45
C ALA A 225 5.03 -2.49 10.24
N PHE A 226 3.70 -2.32 10.31
CA PHE A 226 2.80 -2.71 9.25
C PHE A 226 3.04 -1.90 7.98
N ASP A 227 3.00 -0.57 8.06
CA ASP A 227 3.19 0.31 6.91
C ASP A 227 4.55 0.14 6.25
N LEU A 228 5.61 0.05 7.06
CA LEU A 228 6.96 -0.19 6.57
C LEU A 228 7.04 -1.56 5.86
N ALA A 229 6.56 -2.64 6.50
CA ALA A 229 6.56 -3.97 5.91
C ALA A 229 5.71 -4.03 4.63
N PHE A 230 4.57 -3.35 4.59
CA PHE A 230 3.67 -3.34 3.44
C PHE A 230 4.30 -2.68 2.22
N CYS A 231 5.01 -1.57 2.41
CA CYS A 231 5.75 -0.91 1.34
C CYS A 231 6.94 -1.75 0.86
N LEU A 232 7.75 -2.25 1.79
CA LEU A 232 8.92 -3.10 1.50
C LEU A 232 8.54 -4.39 0.77
N ASN A 233 7.42 -5.02 1.16
CA ASN A 233 6.84 -6.19 0.49
C ASN A 233 6.63 -5.94 -1.01
N HIS A 234 6.11 -4.76 -1.37
CA HIS A 234 5.89 -4.40 -2.77
C HIS A 234 7.18 -4.17 -3.58
N LEU A 235 8.31 -3.82 -2.94
CA LEU A 235 9.62 -3.73 -3.60
C LEU A 235 10.20 -5.12 -3.87
N LEU A 236 10.06 -6.04 -2.90
CA LEU A 236 10.50 -7.43 -3.06
C LEU A 236 9.75 -8.14 -4.18
N LEU A 237 8.40 -8.06 -4.19
CA LEU A 237 7.57 -8.67 -5.25
C LEU A 237 7.91 -8.13 -6.64
N LYS A 238 8.31 -6.86 -6.75
CA LYS A 238 8.70 -6.25 -8.03
C LYS A 238 10.03 -6.75 -8.56
N CYS A 239 10.90 -7.33 -7.74
CA CYS A 239 12.11 -7.99 -8.23
C CYS A 239 11.78 -9.18 -9.15
N LEU A 240 10.63 -9.83 -8.94
CA LEU A 240 10.14 -10.89 -9.83
C LEU A 240 9.37 -10.34 -11.03
N TRP A 241 8.72 -9.17 -10.89
CA TRP A 241 7.94 -8.55 -11.96
C TRP A 241 8.82 -7.81 -12.98
N VAL A 242 9.89 -7.16 -12.53
CA VAL A 242 10.83 -6.39 -13.36
C VAL A 242 12.25 -6.87 -13.06
N PRO A 243 12.65 -8.05 -13.56
CA PRO A 243 13.92 -8.69 -13.23
C PRO A 243 15.14 -7.80 -13.44
N GLU A 244 15.13 -6.99 -14.49
CA GLU A 244 16.21 -6.07 -14.88
C GLU A 244 16.44 -4.98 -13.82
N ALA A 245 15.39 -4.59 -13.10
CA ALA A 245 15.45 -3.57 -12.05
C ALA A 245 15.71 -4.16 -10.64
N SER A 246 15.82 -5.50 -10.49
CA SER A 246 15.92 -6.16 -9.18
C SER A 246 17.03 -5.61 -8.29
N SER A 247 18.19 -5.29 -8.87
CA SER A 247 19.31 -4.73 -8.09
C SER A 247 19.01 -3.33 -7.56
N LEU A 248 18.30 -2.49 -8.32
CA LEU A 248 17.87 -1.17 -7.87
C LEU A 248 16.70 -1.27 -6.87
N LEU A 249 15.77 -2.21 -7.07
CA LEU A 249 14.66 -2.46 -6.14
C LEU A 249 15.14 -2.94 -4.77
N LEU A 250 16.18 -3.79 -4.73
CA LEU A 250 16.82 -4.20 -3.48
C LEU A 250 17.57 -3.04 -2.79
N GLN A 251 18.23 -2.17 -3.57
CA GLN A 251 18.79 -0.93 -3.01
C GLN A 251 17.69 0.00 -2.48
N ALA A 252 16.56 0.13 -3.18
CA ALA A 252 15.40 0.89 -2.70
C ALA A 252 14.87 0.31 -1.39
N PHE A 253 14.78 -1.02 -1.27
CA PHE A 253 14.40 -1.69 -0.02
C PHE A 253 15.34 -1.29 1.13
N GLU A 254 16.65 -1.40 0.93
CA GLU A 254 17.67 -1.08 1.93
C GLU A 254 17.64 0.42 2.32
N ARG A 255 17.47 1.31 1.34
CA ARG A 255 17.38 2.77 1.54
C ARG A 255 16.12 3.16 2.30
N LEU A 256 14.98 2.60 1.93
CA LEU A 256 13.70 2.87 2.58
C LEU A 256 13.75 2.43 4.05
N ALA A 257 14.14 1.18 4.29
CA ALA A 257 14.26 0.62 5.63
C ALA A 257 15.28 1.39 6.48
N GLY A 258 16.47 1.61 5.95
CA GLY A 258 17.55 2.31 6.67
C GLY A 258 17.19 3.74 7.02
N ARG A 259 16.64 4.51 6.06
CA ARG A 259 16.23 5.90 6.28
C ARG A 259 15.10 6.00 7.31
N TYR A 260 14.09 5.13 7.20
CA TYR A 260 12.98 5.10 8.13
C TYR A 260 13.47 4.77 9.55
N LEU A 261 14.19 3.65 9.72
CA LEU A 261 14.64 3.18 11.04
C LEU A 261 15.61 4.15 11.72
N ALA A 262 16.47 4.82 10.95
CA ALA A 262 17.40 5.82 11.49
C ALA A 262 16.72 7.08 12.03
N ALA A 263 15.47 7.34 11.61
CA ALA A 263 14.70 8.52 12.01
C ALA A 263 13.58 8.21 13.03
N VAL A 264 13.44 6.95 13.46
CA VAL A 264 12.48 6.56 14.50
C VAL A 264 12.91 7.16 15.85
N ASP A 265 12.01 7.89 16.50
CA ASP A 265 12.25 8.58 17.78
C ASP A 265 11.25 8.23 18.90
N TRP A 266 10.24 7.41 18.62
CA TRP A 266 9.17 7.04 19.59
C TRP A 266 9.31 5.64 20.19
N GLU A 267 10.19 4.80 19.66
CA GLU A 267 10.56 3.49 20.20
C GLU A 267 11.99 3.12 19.78
N ALA A 268 12.53 2.01 20.31
CA ALA A 268 13.84 1.54 19.88
C ALA A 268 13.78 0.96 18.44
N PRO A 269 14.70 1.36 17.52
CA PRO A 269 14.68 0.89 16.14
C PRO A 269 14.83 -0.64 15.98
N GLY A 270 15.65 -1.29 16.82
CA GLY A 270 15.90 -2.73 16.71
C GLY A 270 14.66 -3.62 16.93
N PRO A 271 13.87 -3.43 17.99
CA PRO A 271 12.57 -4.09 18.14
C PRO A 271 11.62 -3.86 16.97
N LEU A 272 11.51 -2.63 16.47
CA LEU A 272 10.67 -2.30 15.32
C LEU A 272 11.13 -3.04 14.06
N GLU A 273 12.43 -3.01 13.76
CA GLU A 273 13.02 -3.74 12.64
C GLU A 273 12.66 -5.24 12.69
N ARG A 274 12.77 -5.87 13.87
CA ARG A 274 12.41 -7.28 14.03
C ARG A 274 10.93 -7.53 13.71
N ARG A 275 10.02 -6.69 14.18
CA ARG A 275 8.58 -6.82 13.85
C ARG A 275 8.34 -6.73 12.33
N VAL A 276 9.05 -5.83 11.65
CA VAL A 276 8.98 -5.68 10.18
C VAL A 276 9.51 -6.93 9.48
N ALA A 277 10.70 -7.41 9.88
CA ALA A 277 11.34 -8.59 9.30
C ALA A 277 10.51 -9.87 9.49
N GLU A 278 9.84 -10.00 10.63
CA GLU A 278 8.93 -11.11 10.93
C GLU A 278 7.60 -11.04 10.16
N LEU A 279 7.07 -9.84 9.93
CA LEU A 279 5.79 -9.62 9.25
C LEU A 279 5.90 -9.78 7.73
N LEU A 280 7.02 -9.38 7.14
CA LEU A 280 7.26 -9.36 5.69
C LEU A 280 6.96 -10.70 5.00
N PRO A 281 7.46 -11.87 5.48
CA PRO A 281 7.13 -13.17 4.90
C PRO A 281 5.62 -13.45 4.86
N GLY A 282 4.88 -13.07 5.91
CA GLY A 282 3.43 -13.23 5.95
C GLY A 282 2.71 -12.37 4.91
N LEU A 283 3.14 -11.12 4.73
CA LEU A 283 2.59 -10.23 3.71
C LEU A 283 2.93 -10.67 2.28
N LEU A 284 4.14 -11.20 2.06
CA LEU A 284 4.54 -11.81 0.79
C LEU A 284 3.61 -12.96 0.40
N LEU A 285 3.38 -13.89 1.33
CA LEU A 285 2.48 -15.03 1.11
C LEU A 285 1.05 -14.57 0.84
N ALA A 286 0.55 -13.62 1.63
CA ALA A 286 -0.78 -13.05 1.47
C ALA A 286 -1.00 -12.34 0.13
N ARG A 287 0.04 -11.71 -0.43
CA ARG A 287 -0.02 -11.09 -1.76
C ARG A 287 0.00 -12.11 -2.91
N VAL A 288 0.08 -13.40 -2.63
CA VAL A 288 -0.02 -14.46 -3.62
C VAL A 288 -1.23 -15.36 -3.38
N ASP A 289 -1.52 -15.72 -2.12
CA ASP A 289 -2.58 -16.68 -1.78
C ASP A 289 -3.64 -16.13 -0.81
N GLY A 290 -3.61 -14.84 -0.47
CA GLY A 290 -4.67 -14.16 0.29
C GLY A 290 -5.88 -13.74 -0.57
N LYS A 291 -6.79 -12.94 -0.01
CA LYS A 291 -7.99 -12.44 -0.73
C LYS A 291 -7.67 -11.35 -1.76
N SER A 292 -6.45 -10.80 -1.76
CA SER A 292 -5.98 -9.79 -2.72
C SER A 292 -4.57 -10.13 -3.23
N PRO A 293 -4.45 -11.09 -4.16
CA PRO A 293 -3.17 -11.36 -4.79
C PRO A 293 -2.73 -10.19 -5.67
N VAL A 294 -1.41 -10.07 -5.92
CA VAL A 294 -0.89 -9.19 -6.98
C VAL A 294 -1.28 -9.75 -8.35
N GLU A 295 -1.73 -8.87 -9.23
CA GLU A 295 -2.26 -9.23 -10.54
C GLU A 295 -1.17 -9.47 -11.59
N TYR A 296 0.07 -9.09 -11.29
CA TYR A 296 1.17 -9.04 -12.27
C TYR A 296 2.19 -10.18 -12.17
N LEU A 297 2.09 -11.04 -11.14
CA LEU A 297 2.98 -12.20 -11.02
C LEU A 297 2.35 -13.43 -11.65
N GLU A 298 3.11 -14.06 -12.54
CA GLU A 298 2.84 -15.38 -13.10
C GLU A 298 3.06 -16.50 -12.07
N GLU A 299 2.49 -17.68 -12.33
CA GLU A 299 2.49 -18.78 -11.37
C GLU A 299 3.90 -19.26 -10.96
N THR A 300 4.86 -19.24 -11.88
CA THR A 300 6.26 -19.60 -11.58
C THR A 300 6.92 -18.64 -10.59
N ALA A 301 6.61 -17.35 -10.67
CA ALA A 301 7.08 -16.35 -9.72
C ALA A 301 6.32 -16.45 -8.39
N ARG A 302 5.02 -16.77 -8.42
CA ARG A 302 4.21 -17.03 -7.21
C ARG A 302 4.77 -18.19 -6.40
N GLU A 303 5.18 -19.28 -7.04
CA GLU A 303 5.85 -20.40 -6.36
C GLU A 303 7.15 -20.00 -5.66
N VAL A 304 7.94 -19.10 -6.26
CA VAL A 304 9.15 -18.55 -5.63
C VAL A 304 8.79 -17.81 -4.35
N VAL A 305 7.75 -16.95 -4.40
CA VAL A 305 7.24 -16.23 -3.22
C VAL A 305 6.77 -17.20 -2.14
N ARG A 306 5.98 -18.23 -2.50
CA ARG A 306 5.49 -19.25 -1.55
C ARG A 306 6.63 -19.99 -0.86
N GLY A 307 7.64 -20.42 -1.61
CA GLY A 307 8.81 -21.09 -1.07
C GLY A 307 9.57 -20.21 -0.07
N PHE A 308 9.89 -18.98 -0.48
CA PHE A 308 10.60 -18.03 0.37
C PHE A 308 9.81 -17.67 1.64
N ALA A 309 8.54 -17.32 1.48
CA ALA A 309 7.69 -16.89 2.59
C ALA A 309 7.52 -18.00 3.64
N ARG A 310 7.22 -19.23 3.23
CA ARG A 310 7.07 -20.36 4.16
C ARG A 310 8.35 -20.64 4.93
N GLN A 311 9.50 -20.65 4.26
CA GLN A 311 10.79 -20.85 4.92
C GLN A 311 11.05 -19.77 5.98
N ASN A 312 10.82 -18.50 5.64
CA ASN A 312 11.05 -17.38 6.57
C ASN A 312 9.92 -17.19 7.59
N LEU A 313 8.76 -17.84 7.45
CA LEU A 313 7.76 -17.94 8.52
C LEU A 313 8.14 -19.02 9.55
N LEU A 314 8.66 -20.16 9.08
CA LEU A 314 9.13 -21.26 9.93
C LEU A 314 10.46 -20.94 10.62
N SER A 315 11.30 -20.14 9.99
CA SER A 315 12.59 -19.68 10.54
C SER A 315 12.71 -18.16 10.31
N PRO A 316 12.09 -17.34 11.17
CA PRO A 316 12.08 -15.89 11.02
C PRO A 316 13.48 -15.28 10.93
N PRO A 317 13.71 -14.33 10.01
CA PRO A 317 14.97 -13.62 9.92
C PRO A 317 15.15 -12.69 11.13
N ALA A 318 16.40 -12.54 11.58
CA ALA A 318 16.75 -11.71 12.73
C ALA A 318 16.79 -10.20 12.39
N SER A 319 16.88 -9.83 11.12
CA SER A 319 16.98 -8.45 10.63
C SER A 319 16.45 -8.31 9.20
N LEU A 320 16.24 -7.06 8.75
CA LEU A 320 15.87 -6.77 7.37
C LEU A 320 17.03 -7.05 6.40
N ASP A 321 18.27 -6.86 6.84
CA ASP A 321 19.47 -7.20 6.06
C ASP A 321 19.53 -8.71 5.76
N GLN A 322 19.24 -9.55 6.76
CA GLN A 322 19.19 -10.99 6.56
C GLN A 322 18.10 -11.38 5.57
N LEU A 323 16.90 -10.79 5.70
CA LEU A 323 15.78 -11.03 4.79
C LEU A 323 16.12 -10.61 3.36
N SER A 324 16.66 -9.41 3.16
CA SER A 324 17.08 -8.89 1.84
C SER A 324 18.13 -9.79 1.17
N ASN A 325 19.13 -10.24 1.93
CA ASN A 325 20.17 -11.15 1.43
C ASN A 325 19.60 -12.52 1.02
N ASN A 326 18.70 -13.08 1.83
CA ASN A 326 18.00 -14.33 1.50
C ASN A 326 17.17 -14.15 0.21
N TRP A 327 16.45 -13.02 0.07
CA TRP A 327 15.65 -12.74 -1.12
C TRP A 327 16.53 -12.62 -2.37
N ARG A 328 17.64 -11.89 -2.28
CA ARG A 328 18.62 -11.73 -3.36
C ARG A 328 19.12 -13.08 -3.89
N ALA A 329 19.42 -14.02 -3.00
CA ALA A 329 19.85 -15.36 -3.39
C ALA A 329 18.77 -16.12 -4.18
N VAL A 330 17.51 -16.00 -3.74
CA VAL A 330 16.35 -16.62 -4.40
C VAL A 330 16.08 -16.02 -5.78
N ILE A 331 16.18 -14.70 -5.93
CA ILE A 331 16.01 -14.02 -7.22
C ILE A 331 17.08 -14.48 -8.22
N VAL A 332 18.34 -14.54 -7.80
CA VAL A 332 19.45 -14.99 -8.68
C VAL A 332 19.24 -16.44 -9.14
N ASP A 333 18.81 -17.32 -8.24
CA ASP A 333 18.53 -18.72 -8.62
C ASP A 333 17.33 -18.82 -9.58
N HIS A 334 16.26 -18.05 -9.33
CA HIS A 334 15.10 -18.00 -10.21
C HIS A 334 15.47 -17.53 -11.62
N GLN A 335 16.20 -16.42 -11.74
CA GLN A 335 16.66 -15.88 -13.02
C GLN A 335 17.49 -16.90 -13.81
N ARG A 336 18.43 -17.60 -13.15
CA ARG A 336 19.21 -18.68 -13.78
C ARG A 336 18.35 -19.81 -14.31
N ARG A 337 17.27 -20.18 -13.62
CA ARG A 337 16.33 -21.22 -14.08
C ARG A 337 15.52 -20.74 -15.29
N VAL A 338 15.07 -19.49 -15.27
CA VAL A 338 14.35 -18.86 -16.40
C VAL A 338 15.25 -18.79 -17.63
N ASP A 339 16.50 -18.33 -17.49
CA ASP A 339 17.47 -18.24 -18.60
C ASP A 339 17.75 -19.61 -19.23
N ARG A 340 17.89 -20.65 -18.39
CA ARG A 340 18.08 -22.04 -18.86
C ARG A 340 16.86 -22.61 -19.58
N ALA A 341 15.65 -22.22 -19.18
CA ALA A 341 14.41 -22.65 -19.82
C ALA A 341 14.12 -21.88 -21.12
N GLY A 342 14.59 -20.62 -21.22
CA GLY A 342 14.45 -19.76 -22.40
C GLY A 342 15.53 -19.95 -23.47
N GLY A 343 16.70 -20.50 -23.11
CA GLY A 343 17.72 -20.91 -24.07
C GLY A 343 17.31 -22.18 -24.81
N GLN A 344 17.01 -22.09 -26.10
CA GLN A 344 16.92 -23.27 -26.97
C GLN A 344 18.18 -24.14 -26.81
N PRO A 345 18.09 -25.49 -26.83
CA PRO A 345 19.26 -26.32 -26.93
C PRO A 345 19.99 -25.94 -28.21
N GLY A 346 21.19 -25.36 -28.05
CA GLY A 346 22.07 -25.03 -29.15
C GLY A 346 22.26 -26.26 -30.02
N ASP A 347 22.04 -26.04 -31.31
CA ASP A 347 22.30 -26.95 -32.41
C ASP A 347 23.63 -27.69 -32.21
N THR A 348 23.58 -28.90 -31.65
CA THR A 348 24.69 -29.86 -31.72
C THR A 348 24.63 -30.52 -33.09
N SER A 349 24.94 -29.76 -34.13
CA SER A 349 25.32 -30.29 -35.44
C SER A 349 26.67 -29.70 -35.86
N SER A 350 27.74 -30.20 -35.23
CA SER A 350 29.12 -30.05 -35.72
C SER A 350 30.05 -31.01 -34.97
N LEU A 351 30.06 -32.28 -35.38
CA LEU A 351 31.22 -33.07 -35.81
C LEU A 351 30.85 -34.56 -35.95
#